data_AF-A0A2E1I7H2-F1
#
_entry.id   AF-A0A2E1I7H2-F1
#
_cell.length_a   1.000
_cell.length_b   1.000
_cell.length_c   1.000
_cell.angle_alpha   90.00
_cell.angle_beta   90.00
_cell.angle_gamma   90.00
#
_symmetry.space_group_name_H-M   'P 1'
#
loop_
_entity.id
_entity.type
_entity.pdbx_description
1 polymer ?
#
loop_
_entity_poly.entity_id
_entity_poly.type
_entity_poly.pdbx_seq_one_letter_code
_entity_poly.pdbx_strand_id
1 'polypeptide(L)'
;MSKSIIEMLDYRVVVMVPEDLFGVFDPMSVLALLLLYGPAYLSNTGAMIFGKAIPKITGMKVWVIDGGMDWKDGNRLLGDGKSWNGLLGGPLLSGFLTMLATHLWNGNGLESKPFYDPLMAMQHVDPWFTVFGLYGSAFFIGYVLGFGSLVGDSLGSFVKRRRGLKREGEISSKAPLLDTLPFAVVCFIFGLVLFPNQLYGSHQLIPSMIWLLILTPIIHRSVNVFGYKIGLKSVPY
;
A
#
# COMPACT_ATOMS: atom_id res chain seq x y z
N MET A 1 25.91 35.35 0.45
CA MET A 1 25.54 34.29 -0.52
C MET A 1 24.35 33.55 0.08
N SER A 2 23.14 34.06 -0.15
CA SER A 2 21.93 33.50 0.48
C SER A 2 21.51 32.26 -0.27
N LYS A 3 21.63 31.09 0.37
CA LYS A 3 20.81 29.94 -0.01
C LYS A 3 19.36 30.38 0.04
N SER A 4 18.57 30.04 -0.97
CA SER A 4 17.17 30.46 -1.03
C SER A 4 16.41 29.90 0.19
N ILE A 5 15.40 30.60 0.68
CA ILE A 5 14.54 30.12 1.78
C ILE A 5 13.94 28.73 1.45
N ILE A 6 13.78 28.43 0.15
CA ILE A 6 13.36 27.13 -0.39
C ILE A 6 14.43 26.05 -0.14
N GLU A 7 15.71 26.32 -0.37
CA GLU A 7 16.81 25.40 -0.03
C GLU A 7 16.96 25.19 1.48
N MET A 8 16.61 26.17 2.32
CA MET A 8 16.62 26.01 3.79
C MET A 8 15.44 25.19 4.31
N LEU A 9 14.30 25.16 3.60
CA LEU A 9 13.14 24.34 3.95
C LEU A 9 13.32 22.88 3.52
N ASP A 10 13.91 22.65 2.34
CA ASP A 10 14.32 21.32 1.88
C ASP A 10 15.30 20.68 2.88
N TYR A 11 16.24 21.47 3.41
CA TYR A 11 17.20 21.01 4.41
C TYR A 11 16.56 20.64 5.76
N ARG A 12 15.44 21.26 6.17
CA ARG A 12 14.86 21.03 7.51
C ARG A 12 14.02 19.76 7.60
N VAL A 13 13.44 19.30 6.50
CA VAL A 13 12.77 17.97 6.47
C VAL A 13 13.80 16.86 6.32
N VAL A 14 14.86 17.10 5.53
CA VAL A 14 15.97 16.14 5.33
C VAL A 14 16.78 15.91 6.62
N VAL A 15 16.93 16.92 7.48
CA VAL A 15 17.72 16.85 8.73
C VAL A 15 16.98 16.18 9.90
N MET A 16 15.68 15.87 9.77
CA MET A 16 14.92 15.22 10.85
C MET A 16 15.36 13.78 11.12
N VAL A 17 16.12 13.16 10.22
CA VAL A 17 16.43 11.74 10.30
C VAL A 17 17.94 11.54 10.05
N PRO A 18 18.68 11.01 11.03
CA PRO A 18 20.11 10.75 10.89
C PRO A 18 20.41 9.78 9.73
N GLU A 19 21.47 10.06 8.97
CA GLU A 19 21.93 9.26 7.80
C GLU A 19 22.31 7.81 8.19
N ASP A 20 22.65 7.60 9.46
CA ASP A 20 23.06 6.33 10.07
C ASP A 20 21.91 5.56 10.72
N LEU A 21 20.71 6.14 10.86
CA LEU A 21 19.58 5.53 11.59
C LEU A 21 19.00 4.28 10.89
N PHE A 22 19.31 4.03 9.61
CA PHE A 22 18.73 2.94 8.82
C PHE A 22 19.73 2.15 7.96
N GLY A 23 21.05 2.39 8.11
CA GLY A 23 22.10 1.66 7.39
C GLY A 23 22.31 0.21 7.86
N VAL A 24 21.72 -0.15 9.00
CA VAL A 24 21.70 -1.49 9.58
C VAL A 24 20.24 -1.92 9.71
N PHE A 25 19.94 -3.20 9.50
CA PHE A 25 18.60 -3.75 9.72
C PHE A 25 18.08 -3.38 11.12
N ASP A 26 17.06 -2.52 11.17
CA ASP A 26 16.34 -2.17 12.40
C ASP A 26 14.90 -2.73 12.33
N PRO A 27 14.59 -3.81 13.08
CA PRO A 27 13.26 -4.39 13.12
C PRO A 27 12.16 -3.38 13.50
N MET A 28 12.46 -2.41 14.37
CA MET A 28 11.50 -1.40 14.80
C MET A 28 11.17 -0.42 13.67
N SER A 29 12.15 -0.11 12.84
CA SER A 29 11.95 0.71 11.64
C SER A 29 11.12 0.00 10.58
N VAL A 30 11.34 -1.30 10.37
CA VAL A 30 10.50 -2.12 9.49
C VAL A 30 9.07 -2.20 10.02
N LEU A 31 8.90 -2.37 11.33
CA LEU A 31 7.57 -2.37 11.97
C LEU A 31 6.89 -1.01 11.82
N ALA A 32 7.60 0.09 12.04
CA ALA A 32 7.07 1.44 11.86
C ALA A 32 6.63 1.67 10.40
N LEU A 33 7.45 1.23 9.44
CA LEU A 33 7.09 1.31 8.02
C LEU A 33 5.87 0.45 7.70
N LEU A 34 5.78 -0.76 8.27
CA LEU A 34 4.63 -1.63 8.14
C LEU A 34 3.35 -1.00 8.72
N LEU A 35 3.44 -0.26 9.83
CA LEU A 35 2.30 0.46 10.39
C LEU A 35 1.91 1.68 9.55
N LEU A 36 2.90 2.40 9.02
CA LEU A 36 2.71 3.58 8.17
C LEU A 36 2.05 3.22 6.82
N TYR A 37 2.56 2.19 6.15
CA TYR A 37 2.07 1.71 4.85
C TYR A 37 1.00 0.60 4.96
N GLY A 38 0.78 0.07 6.16
CA GLY A 38 -0.17 -1.00 6.45
C GLY A 38 -1.61 -0.72 5.97
N PRO A 39 -2.15 0.50 6.16
CA PRO A 39 -3.43 0.89 5.57
C PRO A 39 -3.52 0.62 4.06
N ALA A 40 -2.47 0.97 3.31
CA ALA A 40 -2.42 0.77 1.86
C ALA A 40 -2.33 -0.73 1.49
N TYR A 41 -1.60 -1.52 2.29
CA TYR A 41 -1.52 -2.98 2.10
C TYR A 41 -2.89 -3.64 2.28
N LEU A 42 -3.69 -3.13 3.23
CA LEU A 42 -5.07 -3.56 3.48
C LEU A 42 -6.06 -3.14 2.38
N SER A 43 -5.64 -2.35 1.38
CA SER A 43 -6.48 -2.09 0.19
C SER A 43 -6.80 -3.36 -0.59
N ASN A 44 -5.95 -4.38 -0.55
CA ASN A 44 -6.26 -5.69 -1.13
C ASN A 44 -7.47 -6.35 -0.43
N THR A 45 -7.56 -6.22 0.89
CA THR A 45 -8.74 -6.63 1.67
C THR A 45 -9.95 -5.76 1.31
N GLY A 46 -9.76 -4.45 1.18
CA GLY A 46 -10.78 -3.53 0.69
C GLY A 46 -11.32 -3.96 -0.68
N ALA A 47 -10.46 -4.29 -1.63
CA ALA A 47 -10.85 -4.74 -2.97
C ALA A 47 -11.67 -6.04 -2.92
N MET A 48 -11.39 -6.94 -1.98
CA MET A 48 -12.23 -8.13 -1.74
C MET A 48 -13.62 -7.76 -1.19
N ILE A 49 -13.71 -6.76 -0.32
CA ILE A 49 -14.99 -6.27 0.22
C ILE A 49 -15.83 -5.64 -0.90
N PHE A 50 -15.28 -4.65 -1.59
CA PHE A 50 -16.01 -3.87 -2.61
C PHE A 50 -16.17 -4.62 -3.93
N GLY A 51 -15.22 -5.50 -4.28
CA GLY A 51 -15.23 -6.27 -5.52
C GLY A 51 -15.89 -7.64 -5.42
N LYS A 52 -16.16 -8.16 -4.22
CA LYS A 52 -16.80 -9.48 -4.02
C LYS A 52 -17.85 -9.53 -2.92
N ALA A 53 -17.51 -9.15 -1.68
CA ALA A 53 -18.41 -9.35 -0.55
C ALA A 53 -19.69 -8.52 -0.67
N ILE A 54 -19.55 -7.21 -0.91
CA ILE A 54 -20.69 -6.30 -1.11
C ILE A 54 -21.50 -6.71 -2.34
N PRO A 55 -20.91 -6.93 -3.54
CA PRO A 55 -21.64 -7.44 -4.70
C PRO A 55 -22.41 -8.74 -4.43
N LYS A 56 -21.82 -9.69 -3.70
CA LYS A 56 -22.48 -10.96 -3.34
C LYS A 56 -23.70 -10.75 -2.44
N ILE A 57 -23.64 -9.81 -1.49
CA ILE A 57 -24.73 -9.53 -0.55
C ILE A 57 -25.84 -8.70 -1.21
N THR A 58 -25.46 -7.74 -2.06
CA THR A 58 -26.37 -6.73 -2.63
C THR A 58 -26.91 -7.09 -4.00
N GLY A 59 -26.33 -8.08 -4.68
CA GLY A 59 -26.62 -8.39 -6.08
C GLY A 59 -26.07 -7.36 -7.07
N MET A 60 -25.25 -6.41 -6.61
CA MET A 60 -24.64 -5.41 -7.49
C MET A 60 -23.73 -6.05 -8.53
N LYS A 61 -23.74 -5.50 -9.74
CA LYS A 61 -22.87 -5.96 -10.82
C LYS A 61 -21.39 -5.70 -10.50
N VAL A 62 -20.56 -6.72 -10.75
CA VAL A 62 -19.09 -6.60 -10.71
C VAL A 62 -18.59 -6.30 -12.12
N TRP A 63 -17.87 -5.19 -12.27
CA TRP A 63 -17.31 -4.77 -13.55
C TRP A 63 -15.84 -5.21 -13.63
N VAL A 64 -15.57 -6.34 -14.28
CA VAL A 64 -14.20 -6.83 -14.49
C VAL A 64 -13.46 -5.87 -15.42
N ILE A 65 -12.22 -5.50 -15.05
CA ILE A 65 -11.44 -4.45 -15.72
C ILE A 65 -11.15 -4.80 -17.17
N ASP A 66 -10.76 -6.04 -17.45
CA ASP A 66 -10.46 -6.48 -18.82
C ASP A 66 -11.69 -6.96 -19.60
N GLY A 67 -12.89 -6.98 -19.00
CA GLY A 67 -14.13 -7.34 -19.66
C GLY A 67 -14.14 -8.72 -20.34
N GLY A 68 -13.25 -9.65 -19.98
CA GLY A 68 -13.14 -10.94 -20.69
C GLY A 68 -12.05 -10.99 -21.76
N MET A 69 -11.38 -9.88 -22.05
CA MET A 69 -10.43 -9.80 -23.16
C MET A 69 -9.16 -10.61 -22.92
N ASP A 70 -8.70 -11.27 -23.99
CA ASP A 70 -7.39 -11.88 -24.09
C ASP A 70 -6.35 -10.89 -24.65
N TRP A 71 -5.09 -11.10 -24.26
CA TRP A 71 -3.96 -10.42 -24.86
C TRP A 71 -3.47 -11.18 -26.10
N LYS A 72 -2.50 -10.61 -26.83
CA LYS A 72 -1.93 -11.20 -28.05
C LYS A 72 -1.31 -12.60 -27.88
N ASP A 73 -1.08 -13.03 -26.65
CA ASP A 73 -0.54 -14.35 -26.32
C ASP A 73 -1.62 -15.40 -26.03
N GLY A 74 -2.90 -15.05 -26.20
CA GLY A 74 -4.04 -15.94 -25.96
C GLY A 74 -4.39 -16.15 -24.48
N ASN A 75 -3.70 -15.48 -23.56
CA ASN A 75 -4.07 -15.45 -22.15
C ASN A 75 -4.86 -14.17 -21.83
N ARG A 76 -5.78 -14.23 -20.87
CA ARG A 76 -6.52 -13.06 -20.35
C ARG A 76 -5.62 -11.85 -20.09
N LEU A 77 -6.12 -10.64 -20.27
CA LEU A 77 -5.32 -9.44 -20.01
C LEU A 77 -4.94 -9.33 -18.52
N LEU A 78 -5.93 -9.46 -17.62
CA LEU A 78 -5.76 -9.39 -16.16
C LEU A 78 -6.40 -10.59 -15.43
N GLY A 79 -7.56 -11.05 -15.89
CA GLY A 79 -8.40 -12.08 -15.29
C GLY A 79 -9.50 -11.55 -14.37
N ASP A 80 -10.48 -12.39 -14.06
CA ASP A 80 -11.75 -12.03 -13.39
C ASP A 80 -11.57 -11.47 -11.97
N GLY A 81 -10.38 -11.69 -11.37
CA GLY A 81 -10.04 -11.19 -10.06
C GLY A 81 -9.80 -9.67 -9.98
N LYS A 82 -9.77 -8.95 -11.11
CA LYS A 82 -9.51 -7.51 -11.18
C LYS A 82 -10.76 -6.77 -11.65
N SER A 83 -11.42 -6.06 -10.74
CA SER A 83 -12.66 -5.33 -11.01
C SER A 83 -12.55 -3.84 -10.68
N TRP A 84 -13.32 -3.00 -11.38
CA TRP A 84 -13.41 -1.57 -11.10
C TRP A 84 -13.98 -1.28 -9.72
N ASN A 85 -14.96 -2.07 -9.27
CA ASN A 85 -15.51 -1.99 -7.91
C ASN A 85 -14.39 -2.17 -6.86
N GLY A 86 -13.52 -3.16 -7.06
CA GLY A 86 -12.39 -3.42 -6.17
C GLY A 86 -11.31 -2.34 -6.27
N LEU A 87 -10.93 -1.93 -7.47
CA LEU A 87 -9.88 -0.94 -7.72
C LEU A 87 -10.21 0.44 -7.14
N LEU A 88 -11.46 0.89 -7.25
CA LEU A 88 -11.90 2.21 -6.78
C LEU A 88 -12.43 2.19 -5.34
N GLY A 89 -13.08 1.09 -4.94
CA GLY A 89 -13.65 0.95 -3.60
C GLY A 89 -12.64 0.46 -2.55
N GLY A 90 -11.69 -0.39 -2.94
CA GLY A 90 -10.68 -0.91 -2.02
C GLY A 90 -9.83 0.16 -1.31
N PRO A 91 -9.38 1.22 -1.99
CA PRO A 91 -8.59 2.27 -1.36
C PRO A 91 -9.38 3.12 -0.34
N LEU A 92 -10.72 3.06 -0.34
CA LEU A 92 -11.53 3.70 0.71
C LEU A 92 -11.17 3.14 2.09
N LEU A 93 -10.96 1.82 2.20
CA LEU A 93 -10.54 1.19 3.46
C LEU A 93 -9.19 1.73 3.91
N SER A 94 -8.23 1.87 3.00
CA SER A 94 -6.92 2.45 3.29
C SER A 94 -7.02 3.90 3.75
N GLY A 95 -7.80 4.73 3.05
CA GLY A 95 -8.07 6.12 3.45
C GLY A 95 -8.60 6.21 4.88
N PHE A 96 -9.65 5.45 5.21
CA PHE A 96 -10.21 5.44 6.58
C PHE A 96 -9.23 4.91 7.63
N LEU A 97 -8.41 3.91 7.30
CA LEU A 97 -7.40 3.38 8.22
C LEU A 97 -6.26 4.38 8.44
N THR A 98 -5.84 5.13 7.42
CA THR A 98 -4.86 6.22 7.58
C THR A 98 -5.43 7.38 8.40
N MET A 99 -6.72 7.73 8.22
CA MET A 99 -7.41 8.67 9.11
C MET A 99 -7.38 8.19 10.56
N LEU A 100 -7.70 6.92 10.79
CA LEU A 100 -7.70 6.32 12.12
C LEU A 100 -6.29 6.33 12.73
N ALA A 101 -5.27 5.93 11.97
CA ALA A 101 -3.87 6.00 12.41
C ALA A 101 -3.46 7.44 12.78
N THR A 102 -3.87 8.42 11.97
CA THR A 102 -3.65 9.85 12.25
C THR A 102 -4.37 10.28 13.52
N HIS A 103 -5.59 9.82 13.76
CA HIS A 103 -6.31 10.11 15.00
C HIS A 103 -5.61 9.51 16.23
N LEU A 104 -5.16 8.26 16.15
CA LEU A 104 -4.55 7.54 17.27
C LEU A 104 -3.15 8.02 17.61
N TRP A 105 -2.38 8.47 16.62
CA TRP A 105 -0.96 8.82 16.77
C TRP A 105 -0.69 10.30 16.55
N ASN A 106 -1.71 11.16 16.61
CA ASN A 106 -1.54 12.58 16.40
C ASN A 106 -0.54 13.18 17.40
N GLY A 107 0.43 13.95 16.89
CA GLY A 107 1.47 14.58 17.72
C GLY A 107 2.67 13.68 18.02
N ASN A 108 2.66 12.41 17.60
CA ASN A 108 3.83 11.55 17.67
C ASN A 108 4.90 12.01 16.67
N GLY A 109 6.16 12.06 17.12
CA GLY A 109 7.31 12.41 16.30
C GLY A 109 8.15 11.20 15.93
N LEU A 110 9.39 11.43 15.50
CA LEU A 110 10.33 10.36 15.11
C LEU A 110 10.83 9.52 16.28
N GLU A 111 10.78 10.07 17.49
CA GLU A 111 11.11 9.35 18.73
C GLU A 111 10.02 8.34 19.14
N SER A 112 8.82 8.43 18.54
CA SER A 112 7.66 7.61 18.90
C SER A 112 7.60 6.28 18.14
N LYS A 113 8.74 5.73 17.69
CA LYS A 113 8.79 4.43 17.00
C LYS A 113 8.04 3.35 17.81
N PRO A 114 7.17 2.52 17.19
CA PRO A 114 6.88 2.45 15.76
C PRO A 114 5.64 3.28 15.33
N PHE A 115 5.05 4.04 16.24
CA PHE A 115 3.76 4.72 16.08
C PHE A 115 3.95 6.17 15.65
N TYR A 116 4.35 6.38 14.40
CA TYR A 116 4.50 7.71 13.83
C TYR A 116 3.15 8.38 13.54
N ASP A 117 3.04 9.69 13.77
CA ASP A 117 1.94 10.47 13.17
C ASP A 117 2.10 10.43 11.64
N PRO A 118 1.15 9.82 10.90
CA PRO A 118 1.22 9.72 9.44
C PRO A 118 1.40 11.06 8.74
N LEU A 119 0.91 12.16 9.34
CA LEU A 119 0.94 13.50 8.78
C LEU A 119 1.87 14.46 9.53
N MET A 120 2.84 13.97 10.33
CA MET A 120 3.76 14.84 11.09
C MET A 120 4.43 15.92 10.23
N ALA A 121 4.75 15.61 8.98
CA ALA A 121 5.44 16.53 8.08
C ALA A 121 4.54 17.70 7.60
N MET A 122 3.21 17.55 7.65
CA MET A 122 2.28 18.62 7.31
C MET A 122 2.32 19.80 8.29
N GLN A 123 2.84 19.59 9.51
CA GLN A 123 3.02 20.68 10.48
C GLN A 123 4.14 21.65 10.09
N HIS A 124 5.00 21.24 9.15
CA HIS A 124 6.19 21.99 8.76
C HIS A 124 6.20 22.40 7.28
N VAL A 125 5.46 21.69 6.43
CA VAL A 125 5.37 21.95 4.99
C VAL A 125 3.92 21.89 4.56
N ASP A 126 3.41 22.95 3.92
CA ASP A 126 2.07 22.95 3.32
C ASP A 126 2.05 22.02 2.10
N PRO A 127 1.27 20.92 2.13
CA PRO A 127 1.25 20.00 1.01
C PRO A 127 0.25 20.40 -0.08
N TRP A 128 0.57 20.04 -1.32
CA TRP A 128 -0.33 20.20 -2.47
C TRP A 128 -1.65 19.42 -2.34
N PHE A 129 -1.70 18.46 -1.41
CA PHE A 129 -2.82 17.55 -1.19
C PHE A 129 -3.63 17.90 0.08
N THR A 130 -3.52 19.12 0.62
CA THR A 130 -4.38 19.58 1.73
C THR A 130 -5.84 19.58 1.29
N VAL A 131 -6.60 18.58 1.75
CA VAL A 131 -8.00 18.36 1.36
C VAL A 131 -8.83 18.21 2.62
N PHE A 132 -9.84 19.07 2.81
CA PHE A 132 -10.76 19.03 3.97
C PHE A 132 -10.05 18.96 5.35
N GLY A 133 -8.90 19.62 5.49
CA GLY A 133 -8.12 19.66 6.75
C GLY A 133 -7.27 18.42 6.99
N LEU A 134 -6.85 18.23 8.26
CA LEU A 134 -5.92 17.15 8.66
C LEU A 134 -6.46 15.76 8.28
N TYR A 135 -7.68 15.44 8.70
CA TYR A 135 -8.25 14.11 8.47
C TYR A 135 -8.60 13.85 7.00
N GLY A 136 -9.05 14.87 6.24
CA GLY A 136 -9.27 14.69 4.80
C GLY A 136 -7.97 14.45 4.04
N SER A 137 -6.87 15.08 4.46
CA SER A 137 -5.53 14.86 3.90
C SER A 137 -5.00 13.46 4.24
N ALA A 138 -5.23 12.98 5.48
CA ALA A 138 -4.92 11.60 5.88
C ALA A 138 -5.69 10.59 5.02
N PHE A 139 -6.98 10.82 4.83
CA PHE A 139 -7.82 9.99 3.96
C PHE A 139 -7.26 9.97 2.53
N PHE A 140 -6.93 11.14 1.99
CA PHE A 140 -6.45 11.28 0.63
C PHE A 140 -5.13 10.53 0.40
N ILE A 141 -4.14 10.70 1.27
CA ILE A 141 -2.88 9.94 1.19
C ILE A 141 -3.16 8.44 1.26
N GLY A 142 -3.94 8.00 2.25
CA GLY A 142 -4.30 6.58 2.39
C GLY A 142 -4.99 6.04 1.14
N TYR A 143 -5.91 6.79 0.55
CA TYR A 143 -6.60 6.43 -0.68
C TYR A 143 -5.63 6.34 -1.87
N VAL A 144 -4.75 7.33 -2.07
CA VAL A 144 -3.79 7.33 -3.18
C VAL A 144 -2.79 6.17 -3.09
N LEU A 145 -2.22 5.93 -1.90
CA LEU A 145 -1.31 4.81 -1.68
C LEU A 145 -2.03 3.46 -1.83
N GLY A 146 -3.26 3.37 -1.32
CA GLY A 146 -4.11 2.20 -1.48
C GLY A 146 -4.46 1.90 -2.94
N PHE A 147 -4.72 2.94 -3.73
CA PHE A 147 -4.93 2.84 -5.17
C PHE A 147 -3.65 2.36 -5.87
N GLY A 148 -2.49 2.94 -5.55
CA GLY A 148 -1.19 2.50 -6.06
C GLY A 148 -0.91 1.02 -5.77
N SER A 149 -1.22 0.57 -4.55
CA SER A 149 -1.15 -0.85 -4.17
C SER A 149 -1.98 -1.74 -5.11
N LEU A 150 -3.24 -1.38 -5.39
CA LEU A 150 -4.11 -2.15 -6.29
C LEU A 150 -3.70 -2.07 -7.77
N VAL A 151 -3.10 -0.95 -8.20
CA VAL A 151 -2.45 -0.85 -9.51
C VAL A 151 -1.29 -1.84 -9.59
N GLY A 152 -0.43 -1.90 -8.57
CA GLY A 152 0.67 -2.88 -8.51
C GLY A 152 0.20 -4.33 -8.50
N ASP A 153 -0.84 -4.64 -7.75
CA ASP A 153 -1.48 -5.97 -7.78
C ASP A 153 -2.07 -6.31 -9.17
N SER A 154 -2.61 -5.31 -9.88
CA SER A 154 -3.06 -5.47 -11.28
C SER A 154 -1.90 -5.72 -12.25
N LEU A 155 -0.78 -5.01 -12.10
CA LEU A 155 0.45 -5.26 -12.87
C LEU A 155 1.01 -6.66 -12.59
N GLY A 156 1.01 -7.10 -11.32
CA GLY A 156 1.34 -8.47 -10.94
C GLY A 156 0.42 -9.49 -11.63
N SER A 157 -0.88 -9.20 -11.69
CA SER A 157 -1.85 -10.01 -12.44
C SER A 157 -1.52 -10.08 -13.92
N PHE A 158 -1.23 -8.95 -14.56
CA PHE A 158 -0.83 -8.91 -15.97
C PHE A 158 0.38 -9.83 -16.21
N VAL A 159 1.45 -9.69 -15.42
CA VAL A 159 2.66 -10.54 -15.52
C VAL A 159 2.32 -12.02 -15.30
N LYS A 160 1.43 -12.35 -14.35
CA LYS A 160 0.97 -13.73 -14.14
C LYS A 160 0.29 -14.29 -15.39
N ARG A 161 -0.57 -13.51 -16.06
CA ARG A 161 -1.25 -13.93 -17.29
C ARG A 161 -0.25 -14.17 -18.44
N ARG A 162 0.77 -13.32 -18.58
CA ARG A 162 1.85 -13.50 -19.59
C ARG A 162 2.67 -14.77 -19.36
N ARG A 163 2.64 -15.34 -18.16
CA ARG A 163 3.28 -16.63 -17.80
C ARG A 163 2.31 -17.84 -17.90
N GLY A 164 1.12 -17.65 -18.47
CA GLY A 164 0.11 -18.71 -18.60
C GLY A 164 -0.61 -19.10 -17.30
N LEU A 165 -0.38 -18.37 -16.20
CA LEU A 165 -1.06 -18.63 -14.93
C LEU A 165 -2.51 -18.17 -15.04
N LYS A 166 -3.51 -19.00 -14.74
CA LYS A 166 -4.92 -18.68 -14.99
C LYS A 166 -5.62 -17.98 -13.83
N ARG A 167 -6.61 -17.14 -14.14
CA ARG A 167 -7.53 -16.51 -13.17
C ARG A 167 -8.90 -16.26 -13.80
N GLU A 168 -9.69 -17.32 -13.92
CA GLU A 168 -10.97 -17.35 -14.63
C GLU A 168 -11.97 -18.21 -13.84
N GLY A 169 -13.13 -17.63 -13.51
CA GLY A 169 -14.10 -18.25 -12.61
C GLY A 169 -13.47 -18.71 -11.29
N GLU A 170 -13.67 -19.99 -10.96
CA GLU A 170 -13.15 -20.62 -9.74
C GLU A 170 -11.65 -20.98 -9.84
N ILE A 171 -11.04 -20.91 -11.03
CA ILE A 171 -9.65 -21.27 -11.23
C ILE A 171 -8.75 -20.10 -10.83
N SER A 172 -7.75 -20.38 -9.99
CA SER A 172 -6.71 -19.42 -9.61
C SER A 172 -5.36 -20.12 -9.43
N SER A 173 -4.41 -19.81 -10.30
CA SER A 173 -3.02 -20.23 -10.13
C SER A 173 -2.32 -19.42 -9.02
N LYS A 174 -1.39 -20.06 -8.31
CA LYS A 174 -0.58 -19.41 -7.24
C LYS A 174 0.74 -18.89 -7.80
N ALA A 175 1.19 -17.74 -7.32
CA ALA A 175 2.53 -17.22 -7.61
C ALA A 175 3.04 -16.40 -6.43
N PRO A 176 3.64 -17.03 -5.40
CA PRO A 176 3.91 -16.40 -4.10
C PRO A 176 4.59 -15.03 -4.16
N LEU A 177 5.61 -14.86 -5.02
CA LEU A 177 6.31 -13.58 -5.18
C LEU A 177 5.47 -12.53 -5.93
N LEU A 178 4.78 -12.93 -7.00
CA LEU A 178 3.92 -12.03 -7.77
C LEU A 178 2.61 -11.68 -7.04
N ASP A 179 2.25 -12.47 -6.04
CA ASP A 179 1.10 -12.24 -5.17
C ASP A 179 1.44 -11.30 -4.00
N THR A 180 2.72 -11.02 -3.74
CA THR A 180 3.17 -10.30 -2.54
C THR A 180 4.03 -9.06 -2.80
N LEU A 181 4.82 -9.03 -3.88
CA LEU A 181 5.76 -7.94 -4.13
C LEU A 181 5.22 -6.80 -5.00
N PRO A 182 4.50 -7.04 -6.12
CA PRO A 182 4.13 -5.98 -7.06
C PRO A 182 3.29 -4.85 -6.42
N PHE A 183 2.33 -5.20 -5.55
CA PHE A 183 1.51 -4.21 -4.87
C PHE A 183 2.35 -3.32 -3.94
N ALA A 184 3.27 -3.92 -3.19
CA ALA A 184 4.14 -3.22 -2.24
C ALA A 184 5.11 -2.28 -2.96
N VAL A 185 5.75 -2.75 -4.04
CA VAL A 185 6.68 -1.96 -4.86
C VAL A 185 5.99 -0.73 -5.43
N VAL A 186 4.82 -0.88 -6.06
CA VAL A 186 4.11 0.26 -6.65
C VAL A 186 3.58 1.21 -5.57
N CYS A 187 3.15 0.68 -4.42
CA CYS A 187 2.77 1.49 -3.28
C CYS A 187 3.92 2.39 -2.79
N PHE A 188 5.14 1.85 -2.66
CA PHE A 188 6.32 2.65 -2.30
C PHE A 188 6.68 3.67 -3.38
N ILE A 189 6.60 3.31 -4.67
CA ILE A 189 6.80 4.26 -5.76
C ILE A 189 5.82 5.43 -5.66
N PHE A 190 4.55 5.16 -5.35
CA PHE A 190 3.55 6.21 -5.14
C PHE A 190 3.92 7.12 -3.97
N GLY A 191 4.37 6.54 -2.85
CA GLY A 191 4.89 7.30 -1.70
C GLY A 191 6.03 8.24 -2.07
N LEU A 192 7.08 7.68 -2.71
CA LEU A 192 8.29 8.40 -3.11
C LEU A 192 8.00 9.51 -4.13
N VAL A 193 7.13 9.26 -5.11
CA VAL A 193 6.89 10.19 -6.22
C VAL A 193 5.85 11.25 -5.88
N LEU A 194 4.75 10.88 -5.21
CA LEU A 194 3.62 11.78 -4.99
C LEU A 194 3.72 12.55 -3.66
N PHE A 195 4.47 12.02 -2.70
CA PHE A 195 4.60 12.59 -1.36
C PHE A 195 6.06 12.78 -0.91
N PRO A 196 6.96 13.35 -1.75
CA PRO A 196 8.40 13.41 -1.48
C PRO A 196 8.77 14.21 -0.22
N ASN A 197 7.99 15.23 0.12
CA ASN A 197 8.20 16.09 1.31
C ASN A 197 7.45 15.59 2.55
N GLN A 198 6.95 14.36 2.52
CA GLN A 198 6.20 13.74 3.60
C GLN A 198 6.92 12.48 4.07
N LEU A 199 6.52 11.97 5.24
CA LEU A 199 7.14 10.76 5.80
C LEU A 199 7.09 9.59 4.79
N TYR A 200 5.98 9.45 4.06
CA TYR A 200 5.82 8.41 3.03
C TYR A 200 6.89 8.46 1.93
N GLY A 201 7.28 9.64 1.46
CA GLY A 201 8.25 9.80 0.38
C GLY A 201 9.69 10.01 0.84
N SER A 202 9.98 9.93 2.14
CA SER A 202 11.34 10.12 2.64
C SER A 202 12.28 9.03 2.13
N HIS A 203 13.38 9.45 1.50
CA HIS A 203 14.44 8.57 1.02
C HIS A 203 15.11 7.78 2.16
N GLN A 204 15.05 8.25 3.40
CA GLN A 204 15.63 7.53 4.55
C GLN A 204 14.85 6.26 4.89
N LEU A 205 13.60 6.12 4.42
CA LEU A 205 12.83 4.89 4.60
C LEU A 205 13.18 3.81 3.57
N ILE A 206 13.96 4.12 2.53
CA ILE A 206 14.32 3.17 1.47
C ILE A 206 14.95 1.87 2.00
N PRO A 207 15.91 1.89 2.95
CA PRO A 207 16.43 0.65 3.54
C PRO A 207 15.34 -0.20 4.21
N SER A 208 14.41 0.43 4.93
CA SER A 208 13.28 -0.24 5.56
C SER A 208 12.27 -0.77 4.54
N MET A 209 12.06 -0.06 3.42
CA MET A 209 11.24 -0.53 2.30
C MET A 209 11.85 -1.80 1.69
N ILE A 210 13.17 -1.82 1.45
CA ILE A 210 13.87 -3.00 0.93
C ILE A 210 13.72 -4.19 1.89
N TRP A 211 13.95 -3.99 3.19
CA TRP A 211 13.75 -5.04 4.19
C TRP A 211 12.30 -5.51 4.25
N LEU A 212 11.33 -4.60 4.19
CA LEU A 212 9.93 -4.96 4.18
C LEU A 212 9.55 -5.75 2.92
N LEU A 213 10.10 -5.43 1.74
CA LEU A 213 9.90 -6.25 0.53
C LEU A 213 10.43 -7.68 0.71
N ILE A 214 11.61 -7.83 1.30
CA ILE A 214 12.19 -9.16 1.60
C ILE A 214 11.31 -9.94 2.59
N LEU A 215 10.78 -9.25 3.61
CA LEU A 215 9.97 -9.86 4.65
C LEU A 215 8.51 -10.09 4.24
N THR A 216 7.98 -9.35 3.26
CA THR A 216 6.56 -9.41 2.88
C THR A 216 6.08 -10.83 2.50
N PRO A 217 6.81 -11.62 1.69
CA PRO A 217 6.43 -13.00 1.41
C PRO A 217 6.37 -13.89 2.67
N ILE A 218 7.28 -13.65 3.63
CA ILE A 218 7.34 -14.38 4.89
C ILE A 218 6.15 -13.99 5.78
N ILE A 219 5.90 -12.69 5.94
CA ILE A 219 4.79 -12.15 6.72
C ILE A 219 3.47 -12.70 6.16
N HIS A 220 3.26 -12.63 4.85
CA HIS A 220 2.05 -13.11 4.20
C HIS A 220 1.83 -14.61 4.43
N ARG A 221 2.88 -15.43 4.28
CA ARG A 221 2.81 -16.86 4.57
C ARG A 221 2.49 -17.14 6.03
N SER A 222 3.13 -16.43 6.96
CA SER A 222 2.89 -16.60 8.40
C SER A 222 1.44 -16.28 8.78
N VAL A 223 0.88 -15.18 8.24
CA VAL A 223 -0.53 -14.82 8.45
C VAL A 223 -1.48 -15.88 7.88
N ASN A 224 -1.17 -16.44 6.71
CA ASN A 224 -1.99 -17.48 6.10
C ASN A 224 -1.97 -18.81 6.89
N VAL A 225 -0.79 -19.23 7.33
CA VAL A 225 -0.62 -20.41 8.20
C VAL A 225 -1.35 -20.21 9.52
N PHE A 226 -1.22 -19.04 10.14
CA PHE A 226 -1.93 -18.72 11.38
C PHE A 226 -3.44 -18.78 11.19
N GLY A 227 -3.97 -18.10 10.16
CA GLY A 227 -5.39 -18.11 9.83
C GLY A 227 -5.95 -19.52 9.59
N TYR A 228 -5.17 -20.41 8.97
CA TYR A 228 -5.54 -21.82 8.82
C TYR A 228 -5.59 -22.56 10.17
N LYS A 229 -4.58 -22.37 11.03
CA LYS A 229 -4.52 -23.02 12.35
C LYS A 229 -5.70 -22.66 13.27
N ILE A 230 -6.22 -21.43 13.15
CA ILE A 230 -7.37 -20.97 13.94
C ILE A 230 -8.71 -21.14 13.22
N GLY A 231 -8.74 -21.85 12.09
CA GLY A 231 -9.97 -22.16 11.35
C GLY A 231 -10.57 -21.00 10.54
N LEU A 232 -9.88 -19.86 10.41
CA LEU A 232 -10.34 -18.72 9.61
C LEU A 232 -10.08 -18.88 8.10
N LYS A 233 -9.11 -19.73 7.72
CA LYS A 233 -8.83 -20.07 6.33
C LYS A 233 -8.96 -21.57 6.10
N SER A 234 -9.43 -21.94 4.91
CA SER A 234 -9.51 -23.34 4.48
C SER A 234 -8.15 -23.91 4.05
N VAL A 235 -7.15 -23.05 3.78
CA VAL A 235 -5.81 -23.46 3.32
C VAL A 235 -4.70 -22.59 3.93
N PRO A 236 -3.47 -23.14 4.13
CA PRO A 236 -2.37 -22.48 4.85
C PRO A 236 -1.46 -21.60 3.99
N TYR A 237 -1.82 -21.32 2.75
CA TYR A 237 -0.99 -20.59 1.77
C TYR A 237 -1.68 -19.35 1.24
#